data_AF-A0A2K3L7B0-F1
#
_entry.id   AF-A0A2K3L7B0-F1
#
_cell.length_a   1.000
_cell.length_b   1.000
_cell.length_c   1.000
_cell.angle_alpha   90.00
_cell.angle_beta   90.00
_cell.angle_gamma   90.00
#
_symmetry.space_group_name_H-M   'P 1'
#
loop_
_entity.id
_entity.type
_entity.pdbx_description
1 polymer ?
#
loop_
_entity_poly.entity_id
_entity_poly.type
_entity_poly.pdbx_seq_one_letter_code
_entity_poly.pdbx_strand_id
1 'polypeptide(L)'
;RATYYGSPDCYGTPRGACGFGEYGRTVNDGSVAGVSKLWKNGSGCGACYQVRCKIPQYCDENGATVVVTDYGEGDRTDFIMSSRGYSKLGRNADASAELFKYGVVDIEYKRVPCMYSGYNIVAQVHEHSKKPDYFAVVVLYVNGMYDVNAVEMWQVDPMSMSVQ
;
A
#
# COMPACT_ATOMS: atom_id res chain seq x y z
N ARG A 1 -12.90 -8.57 -6.85
CA ARG A 1 -12.70 -9.70 -5.89
C ARG A 1 -11.38 -9.52 -5.14
N ALA A 2 -11.15 -10.25 -4.05
CA ALA A 2 -9.85 -10.29 -3.37
C ALA A 2 -9.29 -11.71 -3.31
N THR A 3 -7.97 -11.80 -3.36
CA THR A 3 -7.19 -13.01 -3.05
C THR A 3 -5.97 -12.63 -2.21
N TYR A 4 -5.11 -13.58 -1.92
CA TYR A 4 -3.89 -13.36 -1.14
C TYR A 4 -2.66 -14.00 -1.77
N TYR A 5 -1.48 -13.53 -1.33
CA TYR A 5 -0.20 -14.17 -1.60
C TYR A 5 0.52 -14.49 -0.30
N GLY A 6 1.34 -15.54 -0.31
CA GLY A 6 2.13 -15.95 0.84
C GLY A 6 3.48 -15.25 0.89
N SER A 7 3.91 -14.89 2.11
CA SER A 7 5.29 -14.59 2.46
C SER A 7 5.67 -15.36 3.74
N PRO A 8 6.97 -15.62 4.02
CA PRO A 8 7.39 -16.37 5.21
C PRO A 8 6.92 -15.77 6.56
N ASP A 9 6.67 -14.46 6.61
CA ASP A 9 6.23 -13.72 7.80
C ASP A 9 4.82 -13.13 7.67
N CYS A 10 4.07 -13.52 6.63
CA CYS A 10 2.72 -13.06 6.30
C CYS A 10 2.58 -11.56 5.95
N TYR A 11 3.67 -10.79 5.92
CA TYR A 11 3.71 -9.39 5.52
C TYR A 11 3.76 -9.21 4.00
N GLY A 12 3.96 -7.97 3.56
CA GLY A 12 4.11 -7.65 2.16
C GLY A 12 5.42 -8.15 1.52
N THR A 13 5.70 -7.64 0.32
CA THR A 13 6.96 -7.84 -0.40
C THR A 13 7.70 -6.51 -0.51
N PRO A 14 9.04 -6.49 -0.38
CA PRO A 14 9.80 -5.26 -0.59
C PRO A 14 9.91 -4.85 -2.07
N ARG A 15 9.50 -5.73 -2.99
CA ARG A 15 9.65 -5.55 -4.45
C ARG A 15 8.37 -5.15 -5.17
N GLY A 16 7.43 -4.52 -4.47
CA GLY A 16 6.20 -4.05 -5.08
C GLY A 16 6.45 -2.91 -6.08
N ALA A 17 5.58 -2.78 -7.07
CA ALA A 17 5.63 -1.79 -8.15
C ALA A 17 5.64 -0.33 -7.66
N CYS A 18 5.28 -0.07 -6.40
CA CYS A 18 5.35 1.26 -5.79
C CYS A 18 6.76 1.67 -5.34
N GLY A 19 7.76 0.76 -5.39
CA GLY A 19 9.15 1.10 -5.08
C GLY A 19 9.42 1.44 -3.60
N PHE A 20 8.53 1.00 -2.70
CA PHE A 20 8.61 1.31 -1.27
C PHE A 20 9.66 0.49 -0.50
N GLY A 21 10.29 -0.52 -1.11
CA GLY A 21 11.28 -1.36 -0.43
C GLY A 21 10.70 -2.03 0.83
N GLU A 22 11.54 -2.18 1.86
CA GLU A 22 11.14 -2.78 3.15
C GLU A 22 10.01 -2.02 3.87
N TYR A 23 9.86 -0.72 3.62
CA TYR A 23 8.70 0.02 4.12
C TYR A 23 7.39 -0.53 3.53
N GLY A 24 7.37 -0.82 2.23
CA GLY A 24 6.19 -1.38 1.56
C GLY A 24 5.79 -2.76 2.07
N ARG A 25 6.74 -3.53 2.62
CA ARG A 25 6.46 -4.81 3.26
C ARG A 25 5.68 -4.65 4.58
N THR A 26 6.04 -3.64 5.36
CA THR A 26 5.67 -3.54 6.79
C THR A 26 4.67 -2.43 7.10
N VAL A 27 4.46 -1.48 6.19
CA VAL A 27 3.49 -0.39 6.35
C VAL A 27 2.12 -0.93 6.74
N ASN A 28 1.44 -0.23 7.65
CA ASN A 28 0.14 -0.65 8.19
C ASN A 28 0.18 -2.07 8.78
N ASP A 29 1.25 -2.37 9.52
CA ASP A 29 1.45 -3.67 10.17
C ASP A 29 1.34 -4.82 9.14
N GLY A 30 1.98 -4.62 7.98
CA GLY A 30 1.98 -5.53 6.83
C GLY A 30 0.61 -5.83 6.23
N SER A 31 -0.43 -5.06 6.55
CA SER A 31 -1.75 -5.15 5.92
C SER A 31 -1.73 -4.30 4.66
N VAL A 32 -1.28 -4.92 3.58
CA VAL A 32 -0.99 -4.28 2.29
C VAL A 32 -1.60 -5.07 1.15
N ALA A 33 -1.71 -4.43 -0.03
CA ALA A 33 -2.22 -5.09 -1.22
C ALA A 33 -1.56 -4.58 -2.50
N GLY A 34 -1.42 -5.49 -3.46
CA GLY A 34 -1.36 -5.15 -4.87
C GLY A 34 -2.76 -4.91 -5.41
N VAL A 35 -2.92 -3.94 -6.29
CA VAL A 35 -4.21 -3.61 -6.92
C VAL A 35 -4.07 -3.49 -8.43
N SER A 36 -5.16 -3.76 -9.15
CA SER A 36 -5.20 -3.63 -10.61
C SER A 36 -5.53 -2.17 -11.00
N LYS A 37 -6.77 -1.88 -11.37
CA LYS A 37 -7.23 -0.56 -11.85
C LYS A 37 -6.96 0.60 -10.88
N LEU A 38 -6.90 0.32 -9.58
CA LEU A 38 -6.65 1.33 -8.54
C LEU A 38 -5.19 1.75 -8.44
N TRP A 39 -4.26 1.03 -9.07
CA TRP A 39 -2.83 1.38 -9.08
C TRP A 39 -2.57 2.65 -9.89
N LYS A 40 -3.37 2.89 -10.94
CA LYS A 40 -3.36 4.13 -11.75
C LYS A 40 -1.96 4.55 -12.21
N ASN A 41 -1.21 3.62 -12.79
CA ASN A 41 0.17 3.89 -13.24
C ASN A 41 1.07 4.45 -12.13
N GLY A 42 0.87 3.99 -10.90
CA GLY A 42 1.63 4.40 -9.72
C GLY A 42 1.01 5.54 -8.91
N SER A 43 0.07 6.31 -9.46
CA SER A 43 -0.54 7.43 -8.71
C SER A 43 -1.40 6.96 -7.53
N GLY A 44 -1.83 5.69 -7.53
CA GLY A 44 -2.54 5.05 -6.42
C GLY A 44 -1.64 4.45 -5.34
N CYS A 45 -0.32 4.49 -5.50
CA CYS A 45 0.62 4.00 -4.50
C CYS A 45 0.47 4.77 -3.18
N GLY A 46 0.44 4.04 -2.07
CA GLY A 46 0.22 4.60 -0.74
C GLY A 46 -1.24 4.88 -0.40
N ALA A 47 -2.20 4.71 -1.32
CA ALA A 47 -3.61 4.89 -1.01
C ALA A 47 -4.13 3.81 -0.04
N CYS A 48 -5.05 4.19 0.85
CA CYS A 48 -5.69 3.26 1.79
C CYS A 48 -7.12 2.92 1.38
N TYR A 49 -7.46 1.64 1.52
CA TYR A 49 -8.80 1.12 1.27
C TYR A 49 -9.28 0.28 2.44
N GLN A 50 -10.53 0.48 2.84
CA GLN A 50 -11.25 -0.47 3.69
C GLN A 50 -11.91 -1.50 2.78
N VAL A 51 -11.59 -2.78 3.00
CA VAL A 51 -12.01 -3.91 2.18
C VAL A 51 -12.78 -4.89 3.07
N ARG A 52 -13.97 -5.30 2.63
CA ARG A 52 -14.85 -6.23 3.36
C ARG A 52 -15.29 -7.36 2.44
N CYS A 53 -15.23 -8.61 2.93
CA CYS A 53 -15.76 -9.74 2.16
C CYS A 53 -17.29 -9.82 2.23
N LYS A 54 -17.89 -10.58 1.31
CA LYS A 54 -19.35 -10.70 1.15
C LYS A 54 -19.94 -12.03 1.60
N ILE A 55 -19.23 -12.77 2.44
CA ILE A 55 -19.65 -14.07 2.98
C ILE A 55 -20.05 -13.87 4.44
N PRO A 56 -21.34 -13.58 4.73
CA PRO A 56 -21.74 -13.01 6.01
C PRO A 56 -21.23 -13.81 7.19
N GLN A 57 -21.27 -15.15 7.13
CA GLN A 57 -20.86 -16.06 8.20
C GLN A 57 -19.38 -15.98 8.59
N TYR A 58 -18.50 -15.44 7.74
CA TYR A 58 -17.07 -15.34 8.02
C TYR A 58 -16.57 -13.91 8.09
N CYS A 59 -17.21 -12.98 7.39
CA CYS A 59 -16.68 -11.63 7.26
C CYS A 59 -16.75 -10.85 8.57
N ASP A 60 -15.66 -10.13 8.85
CA ASP A 60 -15.64 -9.04 9.82
C ASP A 60 -16.48 -7.88 9.30
N GLU A 61 -17.27 -7.25 10.17
CA GLU A 61 -18.16 -6.16 9.78
C GLU A 61 -17.40 -4.91 9.34
N ASN A 62 -16.23 -4.66 9.93
CA ASN A 62 -15.33 -3.56 9.59
C ASN A 62 -14.38 -3.94 8.45
N GLY A 63 -14.10 -5.23 8.28
CA GLY A 63 -13.15 -5.71 7.29
C GLY A 63 -11.71 -5.24 7.57
N ALA A 64 -10.89 -5.24 6.53
CA ALA A 64 -9.48 -4.91 6.60
C ALA A 64 -9.18 -3.54 5.98
N THR A 65 -8.44 -2.69 6.68
CA THR A 65 -7.78 -1.52 6.06
C THR A 65 -6.45 -1.97 5.48
N VAL A 66 -6.22 -1.73 4.19
CA VAL A 66 -4.97 -2.04 3.49
C VAL A 66 -4.37 -0.83 2.80
N VAL A 67 -3.03 -0.82 2.70
CA VAL A 67 -2.26 0.17 1.93
C VAL A 67 -1.89 -0.43 0.57
N VAL A 68 -2.05 0.35 -0.49
CA VAL A 68 -1.59 -0.03 -1.83
C VAL A 68 -0.08 0.09 -1.91
N THR A 69 0.60 -1.03 -2.11
CA THR A 69 2.08 -1.09 -2.18
C THR A 69 2.59 -1.77 -3.45
N ASP A 70 1.69 -2.30 -4.28
CA ASP A 70 2.04 -3.04 -5.48
C ASP A 70 0.97 -2.91 -6.57
N TYR A 71 1.34 -3.32 -7.78
CA TYR A 71 0.42 -3.61 -8.87
C TYR A 71 0.17 -5.13 -8.91
N GLY A 72 -1.08 -5.53 -9.09
CA GLY A 72 -1.42 -6.94 -9.19
C GLY A 72 -2.69 -7.16 -10.00
N GLU A 73 -2.66 -8.15 -10.89
CA GLU A 73 -3.80 -8.51 -11.74
C GLU A 73 -4.05 -10.02 -11.68
N GLY A 74 -5.33 -10.40 -11.66
CA GLY A 74 -5.80 -11.78 -11.70
C GLY A 74 -7.24 -11.83 -12.24
N ASP A 75 -7.84 -13.02 -12.34
CA ASP A 75 -9.22 -13.15 -12.87
C ASP A 75 -10.24 -12.39 -12.00
N ARG A 76 -10.57 -11.18 -12.45
CA ARG A 76 -11.51 -10.24 -11.81
C ARG A 76 -11.15 -9.95 -10.35
N THR A 77 -9.86 -9.99 -10.04
CA THR A 77 -9.32 -9.68 -8.71
C THR A 77 -8.85 -8.23 -8.69
N ASP A 78 -9.47 -7.45 -7.81
CA ASP A 78 -9.15 -6.03 -7.62
C ASP A 78 -8.04 -5.86 -6.59
N PHE A 79 -7.95 -6.77 -5.62
CA PHE A 79 -6.99 -6.76 -4.52
C PHE A 79 -6.28 -8.11 -4.38
N ILE A 80 -4.95 -8.09 -4.44
CA ILE A 80 -4.07 -9.21 -4.09
C ILE A 80 -3.39 -8.83 -2.77
N MET A 81 -3.97 -9.29 -1.66
CA MET A 81 -3.61 -8.87 -0.31
C MET A 81 -2.46 -9.69 0.26
N SER A 82 -1.67 -9.13 1.16
CA SER A 82 -0.79 -9.95 2.01
C SER A 82 -1.63 -10.93 2.82
N SER A 83 -1.07 -12.08 3.22
CA SER A 83 -1.76 -13.02 4.12
C SER A 83 -2.29 -12.33 5.38
N ARG A 84 -1.54 -11.38 5.95
CA ARG A 84 -1.97 -10.60 7.12
C ARG A 84 -3.13 -9.65 6.84
N GLY A 85 -3.16 -9.01 5.67
CA GLY A 85 -4.30 -8.20 5.26
C GLY A 85 -5.54 -9.06 4.99
N TYR A 86 -5.37 -10.20 4.33
CA TYR A 86 -6.46 -11.10 3.97
C TYR A 86 -7.09 -11.77 5.20
N SER A 87 -6.29 -12.14 6.20
CA SER A 87 -6.82 -12.75 7.44
C SER A 87 -7.76 -11.80 8.18
N LYS A 88 -7.50 -10.48 8.14
CA LYS A 88 -8.35 -9.43 8.75
C LYS A 88 -9.71 -9.25 8.05
N LEU A 89 -9.96 -9.92 6.93
CA LEU A 89 -11.32 -9.99 6.37
C LEU A 89 -12.24 -10.89 7.21
N GLY A 90 -11.67 -11.84 7.95
CA GLY A 90 -12.41 -12.76 8.81
C GLY A 90 -12.69 -12.15 10.19
N ARG A 91 -13.90 -12.37 10.71
CA ARG A 91 -14.34 -11.90 12.04
C ARG A 91 -13.55 -12.48 13.22
N ASN A 92 -12.86 -13.60 13.00
CA ASN A 92 -12.03 -14.32 13.97
C ASN A 92 -11.12 -15.31 13.22
N ALA A 93 -10.19 -15.94 13.94
CA ALA A 93 -9.20 -16.84 13.36
C ALA A 93 -9.80 -18.02 12.58
N ASP A 94 -10.88 -18.63 13.08
CA ASP A 94 -11.55 -19.76 12.41
C ASP A 94 -12.21 -19.30 11.11
N ALA A 95 -12.89 -18.15 11.13
CA ALA A 95 -13.45 -17.54 9.94
C ALA A 95 -12.38 -17.15 8.92
N SER A 96 -11.25 -16.60 9.36
CA SER A 96 -10.10 -16.33 8.49
C SER A 96 -9.58 -17.62 7.84
N ALA A 97 -9.46 -18.71 8.59
CA ALA A 97 -9.05 -20.01 8.07
C ALA A 97 -10.02 -20.54 7.01
N GLU A 98 -11.33 -20.36 7.19
CA GLU A 98 -12.31 -20.67 6.15
C GLU A 98 -12.12 -19.79 4.91
N LEU A 99 -11.96 -18.46 5.06
CA LEU A 99 -11.72 -17.55 3.94
C LEU A 99 -10.44 -17.90 3.14
N PHE A 100 -9.39 -18.38 3.82
CA PHE A 100 -8.18 -18.88 3.14
C PHE A 100 -8.47 -20.11 2.28
N LYS A 101 -9.34 -21.03 2.72
CA LYS A 101 -9.77 -22.19 1.91
C LYS A 101 -10.53 -21.79 0.66
N TYR A 102 -11.31 -20.70 0.69
CA TYR A 102 -11.96 -20.16 -0.50
C TYR A 102 -10.96 -19.62 -1.53
N GLY A 103 -9.81 -19.11 -1.09
CA GLY A 103 -8.74 -18.56 -1.93
C GLY A 103 -9.08 -17.19 -2.53
N VAL A 104 -10.19 -17.10 -3.26
CA VAL A 104 -10.70 -15.88 -3.87
C VAL A 104 -12.11 -15.60 -3.36
N VAL A 105 -12.32 -14.41 -2.80
CA VAL A 105 -13.62 -14.01 -2.23
C VAL A 105 -14.15 -12.74 -2.89
N ASP A 106 -15.47 -12.66 -2.98
CA ASP A 106 -16.12 -11.42 -3.39
C ASP A 106 -16.04 -10.41 -2.25
N ILE A 107 -15.76 -9.16 -2.62
CA ILE A 107 -15.54 -8.06 -1.69
C ILE A 107 -16.34 -6.84 -2.11
N GLU A 108 -16.45 -5.92 -1.18
CA GLU A 108 -16.69 -4.51 -1.40
C GLU A 108 -15.57 -3.71 -0.76
N TYR A 109 -15.31 -2.52 -1.29
CA TYR A 109 -14.23 -1.68 -0.78
C TYR A 109 -14.58 -0.21 -0.96
N LYS A 110 -13.95 0.63 -0.13
CA LYS A 110 -14.01 2.09 -0.26
C LYS A 110 -12.67 2.69 0.11
N ARG A 111 -12.35 3.82 -0.51
CA ARG A 111 -11.16 4.61 -0.17
C ARG A 111 -11.35 5.24 1.21
N VAL A 112 -10.31 5.20 2.04
CA VAL A 112 -10.30 5.78 3.39
C VAL A 112 -9.03 6.60 3.59
N PRO A 113 -8.99 7.56 4.53
CA PRO A 113 -7.73 8.22 4.89
C PRO A 113 -6.72 7.21 5.41
N CYS A 114 -5.47 7.29 4.93
CA CYS A 114 -4.36 6.68 5.63
C CYS A 114 -4.10 7.43 6.94
N MET A 115 -3.61 6.73 7.97
CA MET A 115 -3.28 7.30 9.27
C MET A 115 -1.91 6.78 9.74
N TYR A 116 -0.91 7.66 9.77
CA TYR A 116 0.45 7.32 10.20
C TYR A 116 0.84 8.12 11.45
N SER A 117 0.20 7.81 12.58
CA SER A 117 0.44 8.51 13.85
C SER A 117 1.92 8.42 14.27
N GLY A 118 2.53 9.57 14.59
CA GLY A 118 3.93 9.66 15.02
C GLY A 118 4.95 9.73 13.88
N TYR A 119 4.52 9.72 12.62
CA TYR A 119 5.38 9.88 11.46
C TYR A 119 5.10 11.19 10.72
N ASN A 120 6.16 11.85 10.27
CA ASN A 120 6.08 12.93 9.29
C ASN A 120 6.21 12.36 7.87
N ILE A 121 5.84 13.15 6.86
CA ILE A 121 6.13 12.81 5.46
C ILE A 121 7.66 12.71 5.29
N VAL A 122 8.11 11.62 4.66
CA VAL A 122 9.54 11.37 4.41
C VAL A 122 9.79 11.31 2.92
N ALA A 123 10.75 12.08 2.42
CA ALA A 123 11.31 11.91 1.08
C ALA A 123 12.61 11.10 1.19
N GLN A 124 12.56 9.83 0.78
CA GLN A 124 13.70 8.93 0.80
C GLN A 124 14.37 8.89 -0.56
N VAL A 125 15.68 9.10 -0.62
CA VAL A 125 16.45 8.90 -1.87
C VAL A 125 16.39 7.43 -2.27
N HIS A 126 15.90 7.16 -3.47
CA HIS A 126 15.78 5.80 -3.99
C HIS A 126 17.17 5.20 -4.21
N GLU A 127 17.37 3.91 -3.91
CA GLU A 127 18.67 3.22 -3.98
C GLU A 127 19.30 3.22 -5.39
N HIS A 128 18.47 3.35 -6.43
CA HIS A 128 18.91 3.47 -7.82
C HIS A 128 19.28 4.90 -8.25
N SER A 129 19.22 5.89 -7.36
CA SER A 129 19.76 7.23 -7.64
C SER A 129 21.27 7.13 -7.89
N LYS A 130 21.75 7.83 -8.92
CA LYS A 130 23.15 7.80 -9.36
C LYS A 130 23.63 9.23 -9.60
N LYS A 131 24.44 9.75 -8.68
CA LYS A 131 25.08 11.06 -8.87
C LYS A 131 26.15 10.97 -9.98
N PRO A 132 26.23 11.94 -10.91
CA PRO A 132 25.42 13.16 -10.99
C PRO A 132 24.15 13.04 -11.85
N ASP A 133 23.97 11.93 -12.57
CA ASP A 133 23.08 11.89 -13.74
C ASP A 133 21.61 11.56 -13.44
N TYR A 134 21.31 10.95 -12.28
CA TYR A 134 19.98 10.49 -11.94
C TYR A 134 19.67 10.64 -10.46
N PHE A 135 18.54 11.28 -10.17
CA PHE A 135 18.01 11.46 -8.83
C PHE A 135 16.56 11.01 -8.79
N ALA A 136 16.24 10.12 -7.87
CA ALA A 136 14.88 9.65 -7.64
C ALA A 136 14.59 9.62 -6.14
N VAL A 137 13.36 9.98 -5.78
CA VAL A 137 12.87 9.96 -4.39
C VAL A 137 11.57 9.19 -4.30
N VAL A 138 11.38 8.57 -3.15
CA VAL A 138 10.13 7.91 -2.76
C VAL A 138 9.54 8.71 -1.61
N VAL A 139 8.27 9.09 -1.73
CA VAL A 139 7.55 9.83 -0.70
C VAL A 139 6.76 8.84 0.16
N LEU A 140 7.07 8.79 1.46
CA LEU A 140 6.50 7.85 2.43
C LEU A 140 5.63 8.59 3.44
N TYR A 141 4.75 7.83 4.12
CA TYR A 141 3.89 8.32 5.21
C TYR A 141 2.99 9.49 4.82
N VAL A 142 2.54 9.54 3.57
CA VAL A 142 1.57 10.54 3.10
C VAL A 142 0.22 10.29 3.78
N ASN A 143 -0.13 11.18 4.70
CA ASN A 143 -1.32 11.05 5.52
C ASN A 143 -2.57 11.54 4.75
N GLY A 144 -3.75 11.02 5.09
CA GLY A 144 -5.01 11.45 4.48
C GLY A 144 -5.46 10.64 3.28
N MET A 145 -6.38 11.20 2.48
CA MET A 145 -7.12 10.47 1.44
C MET A 145 -6.66 10.80 0.01
N TYR A 146 -5.73 11.72 -0.21
CA TYR A 146 -5.42 12.22 -1.56
C TYR A 146 -4.18 11.58 -2.18
N ASP A 147 -4.16 11.50 -3.51
CA ASP A 147 -3.02 11.02 -4.29
C ASP A 147 -1.93 12.12 -4.35
N VAL A 148 -0.65 11.73 -4.41
CA VAL A 148 0.45 12.67 -4.72
C VAL A 148 0.52 12.85 -6.23
N ASN A 149 0.18 14.05 -6.71
CA ASN A 149 0.10 14.33 -8.14
C ASN A 149 1.33 15.06 -8.70
N ALA A 150 2.14 15.68 -7.85
CA ALA A 150 3.34 16.40 -8.26
C ALA A 150 4.37 16.41 -7.12
N VAL A 151 5.65 16.37 -7.50
CA VAL A 151 6.80 16.64 -6.63
C VAL A 151 7.70 17.59 -7.40
N GLU A 152 7.96 18.75 -6.81
CA GLU A 152 8.80 19.79 -7.40
C GLU A 152 10.02 20.03 -6.50
N MET A 153 11.15 20.34 -7.13
CA MET A 153 12.41 20.57 -6.44
C MET A 153 13.10 21.79 -7.02
N TRP A 154 13.74 22.56 -6.13
CA TRP A 154 14.46 23.77 -6.48
C TRP A 154 15.90 23.65 -5.97
N GLN A 155 16.87 23.93 -6.84
CA GLN A 155 18.26 24.07 -6.43
C GLN A 155 18.46 25.49 -5.90
N VAL A 156 18.96 25.61 -4.68
CA VAL A 156 19.40 26.89 -4.13
C VAL A 156 20.90 27.01 -4.34
N ASP A 157 21.32 27.98 -5.14
CA ASP A 157 22.74 28.26 -5.31
C ASP A 157 23.26 28.98 -4.06
N PRO A 158 24.29 28.45 -3.38
CA PRO A 158 24.85 29.08 -2.16
C PRO A 158 25.34 30.53 -2.37
N MET A 159 25.56 30.95 -3.61
CA MET A 159 26.05 32.29 -3.96
C MET A 159 24.96 33.38 -3.99
N SER A 160 23.66 33.05 -3.89
CA SER A 160 22.59 34.06 -3.85
C SER A 160 22.36 34.65 -2.45
N MET A 161 23.06 34.19 -1.41
CA MET A 161 23.11 34.84 -0.10
C MET A 161 24.20 35.94 -0.06
N SER A 162 24.13 36.88 -1.01
CA SER A 162 24.81 38.17 -0.88
C SER A 162 23.77 39.17 -0.37
N VAL A 163 23.68 39.34 0.95
CA VAL A 163 22.87 40.39 1.57
C VAL A 163 23.59 41.73 1.33
N GLN A 164 22.92 42.64 0.62
CA GLN A 164 23.23 44.07 0.57
C GLN A 164 23.01 44.74 1.93
#